data_AF-A0A7C9IP07-F1
#
_entry.id   AF-A0A7C9IP07-F1
#
_cell.length_a   1.000
_cell.length_b   1.000
_cell.length_c   1.000
_cell.angle_alpha   90.00
_cell.angle_beta   90.00
_cell.angle_gamma   90.00
#
_symmetry.space_group_name_H-M   'P 1'
#
loop_
_entity.id
_entity.type
_entity.pdbx_description
1 polymer ?
#
loop_
_entity_poly.entity_id
_entity_poly.type
_entity_poly.pdbx_seq_one_letter_code
_entity_poly.pdbx_strand_id
1 'polypeptide(L)'
;YHVVNPDAEARYLSIGGTMNHGQPELIRSAMEKMPPGSEVILAFDYDEGGDALAEEVTALAPSSVEVRRVLPPVGMGKDWNEVLKLQKGIVDLACPATVSPDFSKTPPVATARRPHKGFVSENGK
;
A
#
# COMPACT_ATOMS: atom_id res chain seq x y z
N TYR A 1 18.16 -9.07 0.80
CA TYR A 1 17.36 -10.10 1.48
C TYR A 1 16.61 -10.85 0.40
N HIS A 2 17.02 -12.08 0.07
CA HIS A 2 16.40 -12.89 -1.01
C HIS A 2 16.25 -14.35 -0.55
N VAL A 3 15.81 -14.56 0.69
CA VAL A 3 15.64 -15.90 1.25
C VAL A 3 14.16 -16.21 1.28
N VAL A 4 13.75 -17.13 0.41
CA VAL A 4 12.44 -17.79 0.50
C VAL A 4 12.56 -18.88 1.55
N ASN A 5 11.65 -18.91 2.52
CA ASN A 5 11.58 -20.00 3.49
C ASN A 5 10.85 -21.18 2.81
N PRO A 6 11.49 -22.36 2.66
CA PRO A 6 10.82 -23.48 2.02
C PRO A 6 9.62 -23.94 2.86
N ASP A 7 8.52 -24.19 2.16
CA ASP A 7 7.28 -24.73 2.72
C ASP A 7 6.85 -25.87 1.81
N ALA A 8 6.46 -27.01 2.39
CA ALA A 8 6.07 -28.20 1.63
C ALA A 8 4.71 -28.01 0.91
N GLU A 9 3.89 -27.07 1.38
CA GLU A 9 2.55 -26.79 0.85
C GLU A 9 2.51 -25.53 -0.02
N ALA A 10 3.60 -24.76 -0.09
CA ALA A 10 3.65 -23.53 -0.88
C ALA A 10 4.53 -23.66 -2.13
N ARG A 11 4.16 -22.90 -3.17
CA ARG A 11 4.96 -22.67 -4.37
C ARG A 11 5.20 -21.17 -4.48
N TYR A 12 6.44 -20.78 -4.79
CA TYR A 12 6.83 -19.38 -4.89
C TYR A 12 7.19 -19.03 -6.33
N LEU A 13 6.67 -17.90 -6.80
CA LEU A 13 6.98 -17.32 -8.11
C LEU A 13 7.31 -15.84 -7.92
N SER A 14 8.27 -15.33 -8.69
CA SER A 14 8.60 -13.92 -8.76
C SER A 14 8.58 -13.46 -10.21
N ILE A 15 7.99 -12.30 -10.47
CA ILE A 15 7.96 -11.64 -11.77
C ILE A 15 8.77 -10.36 -11.62
N GLY A 16 9.80 -10.20 -12.46
CA GLY A 16 10.61 -8.98 -12.51
C GLY A 16 10.20 -8.13 -13.70
N GLY A 17 9.90 -6.86 -13.47
CA GLY A 17 9.45 -5.95 -14.53
C GLY A 17 8.05 -6.32 -15.02
N THR A 18 7.89 -6.40 -16.34
CA THR A 18 6.61 -6.74 -16.99
C THR A 18 6.54 -8.20 -17.41
N MET A 19 5.32 -8.73 -17.59
CA MET A 19 5.15 -10.08 -18.11
C MET A 19 5.60 -10.19 -19.57
N ASN A 20 6.39 -11.22 -19.88
CA ASN A 20 6.71 -11.56 -21.27
C ASN A 20 5.61 -12.43 -21.90
N HIS A 21 5.59 -12.56 -23.23
CA HIS A 21 4.53 -13.28 -23.96
C HIS A 21 4.25 -14.73 -23.50
N GLY A 22 5.24 -15.44 -22.96
CA GLY A 22 5.07 -16.83 -22.51
C GLY A 22 4.69 -16.98 -21.05
N GLN A 23 4.94 -15.96 -20.22
CA GLN A 23 4.67 -16.02 -18.78
C GLN A 23 3.19 -16.21 -18.41
N PRO A 24 2.22 -15.58 -19.10
CA PRO A 24 0.80 -15.79 -18.80
C PRO A 24 0.38 -17.27 -18.84
N GLU A 25 0.80 -18.00 -19.87
CA GLU A 25 0.47 -19.42 -20.02
C GLU A 25 1.17 -20.29 -18.97
N LEU A 26 2.41 -19.95 -18.61
CA LEU A 26 3.14 -20.66 -17.55
C LEU A 26 2.48 -20.46 -16.18
N ILE A 27 2.04 -19.23 -15.87
CA ILE A 27 1.35 -18.90 -14.64
C ILE A 27 0.02 -19.65 -14.56
N ARG A 28 -0.77 -19.59 -15.63
CA ARG A 28 -2.03 -20.33 -15.74
C ARG A 28 -1.83 -21.82 -15.55
N SER A 29 -0.88 -22.43 -16.28
CA SER A 29 -0.59 -23.87 -16.17
C SER A 29 -0.12 -24.25 -14.77
N ALA A 30 0.61 -23.37 -14.07
CA ALA A 30 1.01 -23.62 -12.69
C ALA A 30 -0.19 -23.63 -11.73
N MET A 31 -1.15 -22.70 -11.91
CA MET A 31 -2.39 -22.65 -11.13
C MET A 31 -3.29 -23.86 -11.40
N GLU A 32 -3.42 -24.31 -12.65
CA GLU A 32 -4.22 -25.49 -13.02
C GLU A 32 -3.68 -26.79 -12.41
N LYS A 33 -2.37 -26.84 -12.11
CA LYS A 33 -1.71 -27.98 -11.43
C LYS A 33 -1.79 -27.91 -9.90
N MET A 34 -2.53 -26.95 -9.35
CA MET A 34 -2.76 -26.87 -7.90
C MET A 34 -4.02 -27.68 -7.53
N PRO A 35 -4.06 -28.30 -6.33
CA PRO A 35 -5.28 -28.93 -5.84
C PRO A 35 -6.46 -27.94 -5.79
N PRO A 36 -7.71 -28.37 -6.02
CA PRO A 36 -8.88 -27.51 -5.87
C PRO A 36 -8.95 -26.89 -4.47
N GLY A 37 -9.33 -25.61 -4.39
CA GLY A 37 -9.39 -24.86 -3.13
C GLY A 37 -8.04 -24.30 -2.67
N SER A 38 -6.99 -24.42 -3.49
CA SER A 38 -5.72 -23.74 -3.22
C SER A 38 -5.86 -22.22 -3.35
N GLU A 39 -5.04 -21.50 -2.59
CA GLU A 39 -5.01 -20.04 -2.61
C GLU A 39 -3.75 -19.52 -3.31
N VAL A 40 -3.93 -18.51 -4.17
CA VAL A 40 -2.88 -17.76 -4.84
C VAL A 40 -2.76 -16.39 -4.20
N ILE A 41 -1.59 -16.12 -3.61
CA ILE A 41 -1.28 -14.87 -2.93
C ILE A 41 -0.49 -13.96 -3.86
N LEU A 42 -1.08 -12.83 -4.23
CA LEU A 42 -0.41 -11.80 -5.02
C LEU A 42 0.21 -10.76 -4.08
N ALA A 43 1.53 -10.83 -3.93
CA ALA A 43 2.31 -10.00 -3.03
C ALA A 43 3.23 -9.03 -3.81
N PHE A 44 2.69 -8.36 -4.83
CA PHE A 44 3.41 -7.35 -5.62
C PHE A 44 3.59 -6.03 -4.84
N ASP A 45 4.42 -5.13 -5.39
CA ASP A 45 4.71 -3.80 -4.83
C ASP A 45 3.43 -2.97 -4.69
N TYR A 46 3.40 -2.06 -3.72
CA TYR A 46 2.26 -1.16 -3.53
C TYR A 46 2.38 0.08 -4.43
N ASP A 47 2.24 -0.14 -5.73
CA ASP A 47 2.20 0.89 -6.77
C ASP A 47 1.37 0.47 -7.99
N GLU A 48 1.24 1.37 -8.97
CA GLU A 48 0.46 1.14 -10.19
C GLU A 48 0.94 -0.08 -11.00
N GLY A 49 2.24 -0.37 -11.00
CA GLY A 49 2.79 -1.53 -11.70
C GLY A 49 2.41 -2.83 -11.00
N GLY A 50 2.48 -2.86 -9.66
CA GLY A 50 2.02 -3.99 -8.87
C GLY A 50 0.52 -4.23 -8.96
N ASP A 51 -0.28 -3.18 -9.10
CA ASP A 51 -1.73 -3.28 -9.31
C ASP A 51 -2.06 -3.85 -10.71
N ALA A 52 -1.41 -3.34 -11.76
CA ALA A 52 -1.58 -3.87 -13.12
C ALA A 52 -1.21 -5.36 -13.20
N LEU A 53 -0.09 -5.77 -12.61
CA LEU A 53 0.29 -7.19 -12.55
C LEU A 53 -0.72 -8.03 -11.76
N ALA A 54 -1.29 -7.48 -10.68
CA ALA A 54 -2.31 -8.20 -9.90
C ALA A 54 -3.57 -8.46 -10.73
N GLU A 55 -4.03 -7.46 -11.50
CA GLU A 55 -5.16 -7.61 -12.41
C GLU A 55 -4.88 -8.64 -13.51
N GLU A 56 -3.72 -8.55 -14.17
CA GLU A 56 -3.33 -9.48 -15.23
C GLU A 56 -3.27 -10.93 -14.71
N VAL A 57 -2.66 -11.16 -13.55
CA VAL A 57 -2.57 -12.52 -12.96
C VAL A 57 -3.94 -13.03 -12.51
N THR A 58 -4.79 -12.15 -11.95
CA THR A 58 -6.16 -12.53 -11.55
C THR A 58 -6.99 -12.95 -12.77
N ALA A 59 -6.83 -12.28 -13.91
CA ALA A 59 -7.53 -12.63 -15.15
C ALA A 59 -7.14 -14.01 -15.72
N LEU A 60 -5.97 -14.54 -15.35
CA LEU A 60 -5.49 -15.86 -15.79
C LEU A 60 -5.97 -17.00 -14.90
N ALA A 61 -6.54 -16.70 -13.74
CA ALA A 61 -6.80 -17.69 -12.71
C ALA A 61 -7.95 -18.64 -13.10
N PRO A 62 -7.74 -19.97 -13.02
CA PRO A 62 -8.83 -20.93 -13.18
C PRO A 62 -9.78 -20.87 -11.98
N SER A 63 -11.03 -21.29 -12.17
CA SER A 63 -12.03 -21.32 -11.09
C SER A 63 -11.72 -22.32 -9.96
N SER A 64 -10.67 -23.13 -10.11
CA SER A 64 -10.23 -24.11 -9.10
C SER A 64 -9.38 -23.51 -7.97
N VAL A 65 -8.91 -22.26 -8.13
CA VAL A 65 -8.10 -21.56 -7.13
C VAL A 65 -8.76 -20.25 -6.72
N GLU A 66 -8.51 -19.84 -5.47
CA GLU A 66 -8.88 -18.50 -5.00
C GLU A 66 -7.68 -17.58 -5.14
N VAL A 67 -7.90 -16.37 -5.63
CA VAL A 67 -6.84 -15.36 -5.78
C VAL A 67 -7.10 -14.21 -4.82
N ARG A 68 -6.09 -13.82 -4.04
CA ARG A 68 -6.14 -12.59 -3.25
C ARG A 68 -4.88 -11.75 -3.39
N ARG A 69 -5.10 -10.43 -3.46
CA ARG A 69 -4.06 -9.41 -3.37
C ARG A 69 -3.77 -9.11 -1.91
N VAL A 70 -2.50 -9.14 -1.51
CA VAL A 70 -2.06 -8.78 -0.16
C VAL A 70 -1.06 -7.63 -0.25
N LEU A 71 -1.33 -6.56 0.47
CA LEU A 71 -0.48 -5.36 0.55
C LEU A 71 0.39 -5.39 1.81
N PRO A 72 1.57 -4.75 1.79
CA PRO A 72 2.34 -4.46 2.99
C PRO A 72 1.47 -3.79 4.07
N PRO A 73 1.64 -4.13 5.37
CA PRO A 73 0.93 -3.45 6.44
C PRO A 73 1.20 -1.93 6.44
N VAL A 74 0.16 -1.13 6.68
CA VAL A 74 0.27 0.32 6.71
C VAL A 74 1.34 0.74 7.72
N GLY A 75 2.31 1.55 7.26
CA GLY A 75 3.41 2.04 8.09
C GLY A 75 4.58 1.08 8.27
N MET A 76 4.59 -0.09 7.60
CA MET A 76 5.70 -1.06 7.67
C MET A 76 6.60 -1.08 6.42
N GLY A 77 6.66 0.02 5.66
CA GLY A 77 7.50 0.14 4.46
C GLY A 77 6.72 0.08 3.15
N LYS A 78 7.42 0.35 2.05
CA LYS A 78 6.87 0.43 0.69
C LYS A 78 6.66 -0.96 0.06
N ASP A 79 7.50 -1.93 0.41
CA ASP A 79 7.48 -3.28 -0.13
C ASP A 79 7.70 -4.35 0.96
N TRP A 80 7.50 -5.62 0.60
CA TRP A 80 7.64 -6.74 1.53
C TRP A 80 9.08 -6.95 2.05
N ASN A 81 10.11 -6.49 1.34
CA ASN A 81 11.49 -6.55 1.82
C ASN A 81 11.72 -5.52 2.93
N GLU A 82 11.16 -4.31 2.81
CA GLU A 82 11.18 -3.30 3.87
C GLU A 82 10.42 -3.78 5.12
N VAL A 83 9.24 -4.38 4.94
CA VAL A 83 8.48 -5.02 6.03
C VAL A 83 9.35 -6.07 6.74
N LEU A 84 10.00 -6.95 5.96
CA LEU A 84 10.85 -8.00 6.52
C LEU A 84 12.06 -7.44 7.26
N LYS A 85 12.70 -6.38 6.72
CA LYS A 85 13.81 -5.68 7.36
C LYS A 85 13.39 -5.10 8.71
N LEU A 86 12.27 -4.38 8.76
CA LEU A 86 11.72 -3.83 9.99
C LEU A 86 11.39 -4.91 11.02
N GLN A 87 10.71 -5.99 10.60
CA GLN A 87 10.35 -7.11 11.48
C GLN A 87 11.57 -7.81 12.08
N LYS A 88 12.64 -7.96 11.30
CA LYS A 88 13.87 -8.59 11.75
C LYS A 88 14.84 -7.61 12.42
N GLY A 89 14.48 -6.33 12.56
CA GLY A 89 15.34 -5.30 13.14
C GLY A 89 16.58 -4.98 12.30
N ILE A 90 16.59 -5.32 11.01
CA ILE A 90 17.64 -4.88 10.08
C ILE A 90 17.27 -3.49 9.60
N VAL A 91 17.61 -2.50 10.42
CA VAL A 91 17.59 -1.11 10.02
C VAL A 91 18.85 -0.82 9.20
N ASP A 92 18.69 -0.42 7.94
CA ASP A 92 19.77 0.28 7.24
C ASP A 92 19.95 1.61 7.99
N LEU A 93 21.05 1.76 8.74
CA LEU A 93 21.40 2.99 9.46
C LEU A 93 21.73 4.18 8.53
N ALA A 94 21.46 4.07 7.23
CA ALA A 94 21.74 5.07 6.22
C ALA A 94 20.45 5.77 5.77
N CYS A 95 19.87 6.57 6.68
CA CYS A 95 19.24 7.86 6.42
C CYS A 95 18.40 8.26 7.64
N PRO A 96 18.91 9.07 8.58
CA PRO A 96 18.01 9.82 9.43
C PRO A 96 17.32 10.84 8.52
N ALA A 97 16.02 10.62 8.24
CA ALA A 97 15.16 11.72 7.84
C ALA A 97 15.20 12.72 9.01
N THR A 98 15.98 13.79 8.83
CA THR A 98 15.91 14.95 9.71
C THR A 98 14.49 15.48 9.65
N VAL A 99 13.68 15.12 10.65
CA VAL A 99 12.46 15.87 10.95
C VAL A 99 12.94 17.19 11.56
N SER A 100 13.06 18.21 10.73
CA SER A 100 13.08 19.60 11.18
C SER A 100 11.65 20.02 11.45
N PRO A 101 11.27 20.40 12.69
CA PRO A 101 10.03 21.12 12.90
C PRO A 101 10.29 22.60 12.62
N ASP A 102 10.01 23.05 11.40
CA ASP A 102 9.98 24.49 11.10
C ASP A 102 8.66 25.09 11.64
N PHE A 103 8.67 25.43 12.93
CA PHE A 103 7.68 26.32 13.54
C PHE A 103 8.06 27.78 13.24
N SER A 104 7.82 28.24 12.01
CA SER A 104 7.90 29.67 11.70
C SER A 104 6.83 30.16 10.72
N LYS A 105 5.56 30.01 11.10
CA LYS A 105 4.51 30.94 10.63
C LYS A 105 3.62 31.37 11.79
N THR A 106 4.00 32.48 12.41
CA THR A 106 3.19 33.31 13.29
C THR A 106 1.91 33.76 12.57
N PRO A 107 0.71 33.67 13.18
CA PRO A 107 -0.48 34.27 12.61
C PRO A 107 -0.46 35.80 12.80
N PRO A 108 -0.91 36.61 11.84
CA PRO A 108 -1.08 38.03 12.07
C PRO A 108 -2.27 38.28 13.01
N VAL A 109 -1.96 38.88 14.16
CA VAL A 109 -2.91 39.61 15.01
C VAL A 109 -3.57 40.71 14.18
N ALA A 110 -4.90 40.69 14.10
CA ALA A 110 -5.71 41.82 13.65
C ALA A 110 -6.76 42.13 14.73
N THR A 111 -6.51 43.25 15.39
CA THR A 111 -7.24 43.80 16.53
C THR A 111 -8.59 44.40 16.10
N ALA A 112 -9.62 44.01 16.85
CA ALA A 112 -10.84 44.74 17.26
C ALA A 112 -11.66 45.55 16.24
N ARG A 113 -12.97 45.30 16.25
CA ARG A 113 -14.02 46.32 16.46
C ARG A 113 -15.30 45.66 16.97
N ARG A 114 -15.69 45.99 18.21
CA ARG A 114 -17.09 45.89 18.67
C ARG A 114 -17.90 47.01 18.02
N PRO A 115 -19.22 46.85 17.92
CA PRO A 115 -20.08 47.90 18.41
C PRO A 115 -21.02 47.40 19.52
N HIS A 116 -21.13 48.26 20.53
CA HIS A 116 -22.05 48.13 21.65
C HIS A 116 -23.50 48.35 21.23
N LYS A 117 -24.36 47.70 22.01
CA LYS A 117 -25.83 47.71 22.05
C LYS A 117 -26.37 49.08 22.54
N GLY A 118 -27.46 49.56 21.94
CA GLY A 118 -28.33 50.64 22.48
C GLY A 118 -29.41 51.02 21.46
N PHE A 119 -30.67 50.64 21.68
CA PHE A 119 -31.81 51.51 22.09
C PHE A 119 -32.38 52.35 20.91
N VAL A 120 -33.67 52.45 20.59
CA VAL A 120 -34.94 52.10 21.24
C VAL A 120 -36.05 52.03 20.16
N SER A 121 -37.16 51.38 20.50
CA SER A 121 -38.43 51.36 19.76
C SER A 121 -39.43 52.28 20.47
N GLU A 122 -40.04 53.28 19.79
CA GLU A 122 -41.43 53.74 20.04
C GLU A 122 -41.93 54.82 19.04
N ASN A 123 -43.18 54.62 18.60
CA ASN A 123 -44.25 55.56 18.21
C ASN A 123 -44.21 56.42 16.94
N GLY A 124 -44.98 55.99 15.94
CA GLY A 124 -46.33 56.49 15.66
C GLY A 124 -46.58 57.99 15.48
N LYS A 125 -46.80 58.41 14.22
CA LYS A 125 -47.97 59.17 13.76
C LYS A 125 -48.08 59.12 12.25
#